data_AF-A0A136JM43-F1
#
_entry.id   AF-A0A136JM43-F1
#
_cell.length_a   1.000
_cell.length_b   1.000
_cell.length_c   1.000
_cell.angle_alpha   90.00
_cell.angle_beta   90.00
_cell.angle_gamma   90.00
#
_symmetry.space_group_name_H-M   'P 1'
#
loop_
_entity.id
_entity.type
_entity.pdbx_description
1 polymer ?
#
loop_
_entity_poly.entity_id
_entity_poly.type
_entity_poly.pdbx_seq_one_letter_code
_entity_poly.pdbx_strand_id
1 'polypeptide(L)'
;MAGLILQMVGCLLIATIIGLLMGWFLRSFATSEKRQQLSEIATRLRGREHELDTLNHELKVRTSAVQMLEGKMMASEAALKDLTADLAARTEQLTALQTEVADKGVQLHAVERERDHLRREVEEAEAALAAKAAGFAEMKTQMENAEDLLISRDQEIATLKSWVEQLAPKDAEIGRLRSRIETLEPFAERSRRLEAEQETERTQATRALRQKEQELADSMARLSEMQAQSSQLRTQSQQDLGRFEAILKERDGEIQRLRGSVEELERFRGEVEKKEIALREAEERRVMDVSEREEEIAALRKRLVEYRVAQRFSTQARQNPDPGPVSQLALNSDPDNQPQQKDDLKQIHGIGPVMERVLNRMGMFTFRQIAQWKDQDVEQMASQLNTFPDRIRHDNWIAGAKEQHFLKYGEEI
;
A
#
# COMPACT_ATOMS: atom_id res chain seq x y z
N MET A 1 -240.87 83.96 -100.71
CA MET A 1 -240.82 83.51 -99.31
C MET A 1 -240.28 82.09 -99.24
N ALA A 2 -239.51 81.76 -98.20
CA ALA A 2 -238.97 80.43 -97.80
C ALA A 2 -237.55 79.97 -98.24
N GLY A 3 -236.80 80.68 -99.09
CA GLY A 3 -235.45 80.24 -99.52
C GLY A 3 -234.25 80.69 -98.66
N LEU A 4 -234.39 81.77 -97.88
CA LEU A 4 -233.24 82.48 -97.27
C LEU A 4 -232.87 82.05 -95.84
N ILE A 5 -233.62 81.13 -95.19
CA ILE A 5 -233.38 80.73 -93.79
C ILE A 5 -232.62 79.39 -93.67
N LEU A 6 -232.62 78.55 -94.71
CA LEU A 6 -231.97 77.23 -94.67
C LEU A 6 -230.44 77.29 -94.89
N GLN A 7 -229.91 78.38 -95.44
CA GLN A 7 -228.48 78.48 -95.77
C GLN A 7 -227.60 78.98 -94.60
N MET A 8 -228.13 79.76 -93.65
CA MET A 8 -227.36 80.24 -92.49
C MET A 8 -227.10 79.16 -91.44
N VAL A 9 -228.02 78.21 -91.26
CA VAL A 9 -227.87 77.12 -90.27
C VAL A 9 -226.79 76.12 -90.70
N GLY A 10 -226.58 75.92 -92.00
CA GLY A 10 -225.53 75.06 -92.53
C GLY A 10 -224.10 75.53 -92.21
N CYS A 11 -223.86 76.85 -92.13
CA CYS A 11 -222.52 77.37 -91.84
C CYS A 11 -222.11 77.23 -90.36
N LEU A 12 -223.06 77.18 -89.43
CA LEU A 12 -222.78 77.13 -87.99
C LEU A 12 -222.36 75.73 -87.50
N LEU A 13 -222.88 74.66 -88.11
CA LEU A 13 -222.53 73.28 -87.73
C LEU A 13 -221.10 72.87 -88.14
N ILE A 14 -220.59 73.41 -89.26
CA ILE A 14 -219.25 73.05 -89.75
C ILE A 14 -218.16 73.66 -88.85
N ALA A 15 -218.36 74.86 -88.32
CA ALA A 15 -217.39 75.53 -87.43
C ALA A 15 -217.18 74.77 -86.10
N THR A 16 -218.23 74.20 -85.53
CA THR A 16 -218.15 73.45 -84.26
C THR A 16 -217.37 72.14 -84.37
N ILE A 17 -217.41 71.47 -85.52
CA ILE A 17 -216.71 70.19 -85.71
C ILE A 17 -215.20 70.40 -85.81
N ILE A 18 -214.76 71.48 -86.48
CA ILE A 18 -213.34 71.80 -86.63
C ILE A 18 -212.71 72.17 -85.28
N GLY A 19 -213.43 72.89 -84.42
CA GLY A 19 -212.93 73.25 -83.08
C GLY A 19 -212.70 72.06 -82.14
N LEU A 20 -213.53 71.02 -82.23
CA LEU A 20 -213.45 69.84 -81.37
C LEU A 20 -212.30 68.89 -81.76
N LEU A 21 -212.05 68.74 -83.06
CA LEU A 21 -210.94 67.93 -83.56
C LEU A 21 -209.57 68.55 -83.24
N MET A 22 -209.44 69.88 -83.31
CA MET A 22 -208.17 70.54 -83.02
C MET A 22 -207.79 70.49 -81.53
N GLY A 23 -208.79 70.51 -80.62
CA GLY A 23 -208.55 70.43 -79.18
C GLY A 23 -208.10 69.04 -78.68
N TRP A 24 -208.58 67.96 -79.30
CA TRP A 24 -208.18 66.59 -78.93
C TRP A 24 -206.75 66.27 -79.36
N PHE A 25 -206.34 66.76 -80.53
CA PHE A 25 -205.01 66.47 -81.10
C PHE A 25 -203.87 67.12 -80.30
N LEU A 26 -204.07 68.34 -79.78
CA LEU A 26 -203.04 69.04 -78.98
C LEU A 26 -202.83 68.41 -77.59
N ARG A 27 -203.81 67.70 -77.03
CA ARG A 27 -203.70 67.07 -75.71
C ARG A 27 -203.04 65.70 -75.75
N SER A 28 -203.18 64.94 -76.83
CA SER A 28 -202.55 63.61 -76.94
C SER A 28 -201.03 63.73 -77.11
N PHE A 29 -200.56 64.67 -77.94
CA PHE A 29 -199.13 64.86 -78.20
C PHE A 29 -198.34 65.32 -76.97
N ALA A 30 -198.88 66.23 -76.13
CA ALA A 30 -198.16 66.72 -74.96
C ALA A 30 -198.01 65.67 -73.83
N THR A 31 -198.79 64.59 -73.84
CA THR A 31 -198.78 63.58 -72.77
C THR A 31 -197.89 62.37 -73.05
N SER A 32 -197.52 62.10 -74.31
CA SER A 32 -196.61 60.99 -74.65
C SER A 32 -195.16 61.32 -74.28
N GLU A 33 -194.70 62.54 -74.55
CA GLU A 33 -193.31 62.97 -74.33
C GLU A 33 -192.90 62.91 -72.86
N LYS A 34 -193.78 63.32 -71.93
CA LYS A 34 -193.50 63.27 -70.48
C LYS A 34 -193.42 61.84 -69.92
N ARG A 35 -194.22 60.89 -70.44
CA ARG A 35 -194.15 59.48 -69.98
C ARG A 35 -192.82 58.83 -70.39
N GLN A 36 -192.32 59.17 -71.57
CA GLN A 36 -191.06 58.66 -72.07
C GLN A 36 -189.89 59.12 -71.17
N GLN A 37 -189.85 60.41 -70.81
CA GLN A 37 -188.83 60.96 -69.90
C GLN A 37 -188.83 60.30 -68.52
N LEU A 38 -189.99 60.04 -67.92
CA LEU A 38 -190.07 59.35 -66.61
C LEU A 38 -189.57 57.91 -66.69
N SER A 39 -189.87 57.20 -67.78
CA SER A 39 -189.36 55.83 -67.97
C SER A 39 -187.84 55.80 -68.11
N GLU A 40 -187.27 56.79 -68.81
CA GLU A 40 -185.82 56.92 -69.00
C GLU A 40 -185.11 57.30 -67.70
N ILE A 41 -185.70 58.16 -66.87
CA ILE A 41 -185.18 58.49 -65.54
C ILE A 41 -185.25 57.27 -64.61
N ALA A 42 -186.34 56.51 -64.66
CA ALA A 42 -186.50 55.31 -63.84
C ALA A 42 -185.51 54.19 -64.23
N THR A 43 -185.22 54.01 -65.53
CA THR A 43 -184.19 53.05 -65.98
C THR A 43 -182.79 53.52 -65.61
N ARG A 44 -182.49 54.82 -65.71
CA ARG A 44 -181.22 55.40 -65.23
C ARG A 44 -181.05 55.25 -63.71
N LEU A 45 -182.12 55.42 -62.93
CA LEU A 45 -182.11 55.20 -61.48
C LEU A 45 -181.82 53.74 -61.15
N ARG A 46 -182.50 52.79 -61.81
CA ARG A 46 -182.23 51.35 -61.65
C ARG A 46 -180.81 50.97 -62.07
N GLY A 47 -180.29 51.59 -63.14
CA GLY A 47 -178.90 51.42 -63.57
C GLY A 47 -177.92 51.89 -62.50
N ARG A 48 -178.13 53.10 -61.95
CA ARG A 48 -177.33 53.65 -60.86
C ARG A 48 -177.43 52.85 -59.56
N GLU A 49 -178.60 52.31 -59.25
CA GLU A 49 -178.82 51.46 -58.08
C GLU A 49 -178.03 50.15 -58.21
N HIS A 50 -178.07 49.53 -59.39
CA HIS A 50 -177.25 48.35 -59.68
C HIS A 50 -175.74 48.66 -59.65
N GLU A 51 -175.32 49.82 -60.18
CA GLU A 51 -173.92 50.30 -60.06
C GLU A 51 -173.51 50.53 -58.59
N LEU A 52 -174.40 51.06 -57.75
CA LEU A 52 -174.13 51.21 -56.32
C LEU A 52 -174.01 49.86 -55.62
N ASP A 53 -174.84 48.88 -55.97
CA ASP A 53 -174.74 47.54 -55.41
C ASP A 53 -173.46 46.81 -55.83
N THR A 54 -173.04 46.95 -57.09
CA THR A 54 -171.77 46.37 -57.56
C THR A 54 -170.59 47.05 -56.89
N LEU A 55 -170.59 48.38 -56.78
CA LEU A 55 -169.55 49.13 -56.06
C LEU A 55 -169.53 48.77 -54.57
N ASN A 56 -170.69 48.58 -53.93
CA ASN A 56 -170.76 48.19 -52.52
C ASN A 56 -170.24 46.75 -52.31
N HIS A 57 -170.57 45.83 -53.22
CA HIS A 57 -170.01 44.49 -53.20
C HIS A 57 -168.49 44.52 -53.40
N GLU A 58 -167.99 45.30 -54.36
CA GLU A 58 -166.56 45.46 -54.61
C GLU A 58 -165.84 46.09 -53.41
N LEU A 59 -166.42 47.11 -52.78
CA LEU A 59 -165.91 47.70 -51.54
C LEU A 59 -165.85 46.67 -50.41
N LYS A 60 -166.86 45.81 -50.27
CA LYS A 60 -166.87 44.75 -49.25
C LYS A 60 -165.79 43.70 -49.51
N VAL A 61 -165.61 43.28 -50.77
CA VAL A 61 -164.53 42.37 -51.18
C VAL A 61 -163.17 43.02 -50.89
N ARG A 62 -162.95 44.27 -51.31
CA ARG A 62 -161.71 45.01 -51.04
C ARG A 62 -161.46 45.18 -49.54
N THR A 63 -162.48 45.47 -48.75
CA THR A 63 -162.38 45.57 -47.29
C THR A 63 -161.95 44.24 -46.67
N SER A 64 -162.55 43.13 -47.11
CA SER A 64 -162.14 41.79 -46.63
C SER A 64 -160.70 41.42 -47.06
N ALA A 65 -160.28 41.83 -48.25
CA ALA A 65 -158.91 41.63 -48.73
C ALA A 65 -157.90 42.46 -47.92
N VAL A 66 -158.24 43.71 -47.59
CA VAL A 66 -157.41 44.56 -46.71
C VAL A 66 -157.30 43.95 -45.31
N GLN A 67 -158.40 43.51 -44.71
CA GLN A 67 -158.38 42.82 -43.41
C GLN A 67 -157.51 41.56 -43.43
N MET A 68 -157.56 40.78 -44.52
CA MET A 68 -156.70 39.61 -44.69
C MET A 68 -155.22 40.01 -44.81
N LEU A 69 -154.91 41.08 -45.54
CA LEU A 69 -153.55 41.60 -45.67
C LEU A 69 -153.04 42.17 -44.35
N GLU A 70 -153.85 42.88 -43.58
CA GLU A 70 -153.54 43.34 -42.24
C GLU A 70 -153.26 42.16 -41.31
N GLY A 71 -154.10 41.11 -41.33
CA GLY A 71 -153.86 39.88 -40.57
C GLY A 71 -152.53 39.20 -40.95
N LYS A 72 -152.22 39.11 -42.25
CA LYS A 72 -150.94 38.59 -42.74
C LYS A 72 -149.76 39.48 -42.34
N MET A 73 -149.92 40.80 -42.39
CA MET A 73 -148.90 41.77 -41.99
C MET A 73 -148.61 41.64 -40.49
N MET A 74 -149.64 41.60 -39.64
CA MET A 74 -149.50 41.40 -38.20
C MET A 74 -148.84 40.06 -37.87
N ALA A 75 -149.22 38.98 -38.56
CA ALA A 75 -148.57 37.67 -38.41
C ALA A 75 -147.09 37.73 -38.84
N SER A 76 -146.77 38.41 -39.95
CA SER A 76 -145.40 38.58 -40.39
C SER A 76 -144.57 39.46 -39.45
N GLU A 77 -145.15 40.50 -38.86
CA GLU A 77 -144.50 41.36 -37.88
C GLU A 77 -144.21 40.60 -36.59
N ALA A 78 -145.15 39.77 -36.13
CA ALA A 78 -144.94 38.89 -34.99
C ALA A 78 -143.80 37.88 -35.26
N ALA A 79 -143.78 37.27 -36.45
CA ALA A 79 -142.70 36.35 -36.86
C ALA A 79 -141.34 37.06 -36.95
N LEU A 80 -141.29 38.31 -37.43
CA LEU A 80 -140.05 39.10 -37.46
C LEU A 80 -139.56 39.42 -36.05
N LYS A 81 -140.45 39.75 -35.11
CA LYS A 81 -140.08 39.98 -33.71
C LYS A 81 -139.51 38.72 -33.07
N ASP A 82 -140.14 37.57 -33.30
CA ASP A 82 -139.65 36.28 -32.79
C ASP A 82 -138.29 35.91 -33.38
N LEU A 83 -138.12 36.07 -34.71
CA LEU A 83 -136.83 35.83 -35.37
C LEU A 83 -135.75 36.82 -34.87
N THR A 84 -136.11 38.07 -34.60
CA THR A 84 -135.17 39.06 -34.04
C THR A 84 -134.74 38.68 -32.63
N ALA A 85 -135.67 38.14 -31.82
CA ALA A 85 -135.34 37.63 -30.49
C ALA A 85 -134.45 36.39 -30.56
N ASP A 86 -134.72 35.43 -31.47
CA ASP A 86 -133.86 34.26 -31.66
C ASP A 86 -132.46 34.66 -32.17
N LEU A 87 -132.38 35.62 -33.11
CA LEU A 87 -131.10 36.17 -33.55
C LEU A 87 -130.34 36.83 -32.41
N ALA A 88 -130.99 37.62 -31.56
CA ALA A 88 -130.36 38.22 -30.39
C ALA A 88 -129.82 37.15 -29.43
N ALA A 89 -130.62 36.13 -29.11
CA ALA A 89 -130.20 35.00 -28.26
C ALA A 89 -129.01 34.24 -28.87
N ARG A 90 -129.01 33.99 -30.18
CA ARG A 90 -127.89 33.36 -30.89
C ARG A 90 -126.64 34.24 -30.88
N THR A 91 -126.79 35.56 -31.02
CA THR A 91 -125.64 36.48 -30.93
C THR A 91 -125.01 36.46 -29.55
N GLU A 92 -125.82 36.43 -28.48
CA GLU A 92 -125.32 36.32 -27.11
C GLU A 92 -124.59 34.98 -26.89
N GLN A 93 -125.17 33.87 -27.36
CA GLN A 93 -124.51 32.55 -27.33
C GLN A 93 -123.17 32.54 -28.09
N LEU A 94 -123.11 33.14 -29.28
CA LEU A 94 -121.87 33.25 -30.05
C LEU A 94 -120.82 34.06 -29.31
N THR A 95 -121.20 35.17 -28.66
CA THR A 95 -120.25 35.96 -27.86
C THR A 95 -119.74 35.19 -26.64
N ALA A 96 -120.61 34.44 -25.95
CA ALA A 96 -120.21 33.59 -24.83
C ALA A 96 -119.24 32.48 -25.27
N LEU A 97 -119.53 31.81 -26.39
CA LEU A 97 -118.64 30.81 -26.96
C LEU A 97 -117.31 31.43 -27.43
N GLN A 98 -117.32 32.63 -28.01
CA GLN A 98 -116.10 33.35 -28.38
C GLN A 98 -115.24 33.65 -27.16
N THR A 99 -115.83 34.09 -26.04
CA THR A 99 -115.09 34.30 -24.79
C THR A 99 -114.54 33.00 -24.23
N GLU A 100 -115.31 31.91 -24.25
CA GLU A 100 -114.86 30.60 -23.77
C GLU A 100 -113.70 30.06 -24.63
N VAL A 101 -113.76 30.23 -25.95
CA VAL A 101 -112.66 29.84 -26.86
C VAL A 101 -111.42 30.69 -26.61
N ALA A 102 -111.57 32.00 -26.36
CA ALA A 102 -110.45 32.87 -26.02
C ALA A 102 -109.78 32.44 -24.70
N ASP A 103 -110.58 32.19 -23.66
CA ASP A 103 -110.08 31.74 -22.35
C ASP A 103 -109.37 30.39 -22.44
N LYS A 104 -109.96 29.42 -23.16
CA LYS A 104 -109.33 28.13 -23.44
C LYS A 104 -108.04 28.27 -24.23
N GLY A 105 -107.97 29.21 -25.17
CA GLY A 105 -106.75 29.52 -25.91
C GLY A 105 -105.61 30.02 -25.01
N VAL A 106 -105.94 30.90 -24.05
CA VAL A 106 -104.96 31.38 -23.05
C VAL A 106 -104.49 30.23 -22.15
N GLN A 107 -105.41 29.39 -21.66
CA GLN A 107 -105.07 28.22 -20.84
C GLN A 107 -104.20 27.22 -21.59
N LEU A 108 -104.52 26.93 -22.86
CA LEU A 108 -103.74 26.03 -23.71
C LEU A 108 -102.32 26.55 -23.89
N HIS A 109 -102.14 27.85 -24.16
CA HIS A 109 -100.80 28.43 -24.26
C HIS A 109 -100.03 28.41 -22.94
N ALA A 110 -100.69 28.54 -21.78
CA ALA A 110 -100.03 28.39 -20.49
C ALA A 110 -99.50 26.96 -20.30
N VAL A 111 -100.34 25.95 -20.57
CA VAL A 111 -99.96 24.53 -20.49
C VAL A 111 -98.87 24.18 -21.51
N GLU A 112 -98.91 24.74 -22.71
CA GLU A 112 -97.85 24.56 -23.71
C GLU A 112 -96.49 25.09 -23.22
N ARG A 113 -96.47 26.26 -22.57
CA ARG A 113 -95.23 26.81 -21.99
C ARG A 113 -94.70 25.93 -20.85
N GLU A 114 -95.57 25.43 -19.98
CA GLU A 114 -95.19 24.50 -18.91
C GLU A 114 -94.63 23.19 -19.49
N ARG A 115 -95.30 22.61 -20.49
CA ARG A 115 -94.81 21.43 -21.21
C ARG A 115 -93.42 21.69 -21.81
N ASP A 116 -93.23 22.82 -22.47
CA ASP A 116 -91.95 23.14 -23.11
C ASP A 116 -90.86 23.41 -22.07
N HIS A 117 -91.20 23.96 -20.90
CA HIS A 117 -90.27 24.08 -19.79
C HIS A 117 -89.86 22.72 -19.23
N LEU A 118 -90.82 21.85 -18.90
CA LEU A 118 -90.55 20.51 -18.40
C LEU A 118 -89.76 19.67 -19.41
N ARG A 119 -90.02 19.83 -20.72
CA ARG A 119 -89.21 19.17 -21.76
C ARG A 119 -87.74 19.58 -21.69
N ARG A 120 -87.44 20.86 -21.52
CA ARG A 120 -86.05 21.34 -21.36
C ARG A 120 -85.41 20.78 -20.09
N GLU A 121 -86.13 20.76 -18.97
CA GLU A 121 -85.61 20.17 -17.72
C GLU A 121 -85.30 18.67 -17.88
N VAL A 122 -86.14 17.92 -18.60
CA VAL A 122 -85.89 16.51 -18.93
C VAL A 122 -84.66 16.37 -19.83
N GLU A 123 -84.53 17.18 -20.88
CA GLU A 123 -83.36 17.17 -21.76
C GLU A 123 -82.06 17.47 -21.00
N GLU A 124 -82.08 18.45 -20.10
CA GLU A 124 -80.95 18.78 -19.23
C GLU A 124 -80.60 17.64 -18.26
N ALA A 125 -81.62 17.01 -17.66
CA ALA A 125 -81.43 15.86 -16.78
C ALA A 125 -80.88 14.63 -17.52
N GLU A 126 -81.38 14.35 -18.73
CA GLU A 126 -80.89 13.29 -19.60
C GLU A 126 -79.43 13.53 -20.01
N ALA A 127 -79.09 14.77 -20.39
CA ALA A 127 -77.71 15.14 -20.70
C ALA A 127 -76.79 14.97 -19.47
N ALA A 128 -77.24 15.36 -18.28
CA ALA A 128 -76.50 15.19 -17.04
C ALA A 128 -76.31 13.71 -16.67
N LEU A 129 -77.32 12.87 -16.90
CA LEU A 129 -77.23 11.42 -16.70
C LEU A 129 -76.27 10.77 -17.70
N ALA A 130 -76.32 11.18 -18.98
CA ALA A 130 -75.40 10.70 -20.01
C ALA A 130 -73.95 11.06 -19.68
N ALA A 131 -73.69 12.29 -19.20
CA ALA A 131 -72.37 12.72 -18.76
C ALA A 131 -71.86 11.89 -17.56
N LYS A 132 -72.73 11.62 -16.57
CA LYS A 132 -72.38 10.75 -15.43
C LYS A 132 -72.11 9.31 -15.88
N ALA A 133 -72.91 8.77 -16.79
CA ALA A 133 -72.72 7.43 -17.33
C ALA A 133 -71.38 7.29 -18.08
N ALA A 134 -71.02 8.30 -18.87
CA ALA A 134 -69.71 8.36 -19.52
C ALA A 134 -68.57 8.41 -18.48
N GLY A 135 -68.72 9.22 -17.41
CA GLY A 135 -67.76 9.26 -16.30
C GLY A 135 -67.59 7.92 -15.58
N PHE A 136 -68.69 7.17 -15.36
CA PHE A 136 -68.62 5.83 -14.77
C PHE A 136 -67.95 4.83 -15.72
N ALA A 137 -68.19 4.92 -17.02
CA ALA A 137 -67.53 4.05 -18.00
C ALA A 137 -66.01 4.29 -18.00
N GLU A 138 -65.58 5.55 -17.96
CA GLU A 138 -64.15 5.92 -17.87
C GLU A 138 -63.53 5.49 -16.52
N MET A 139 -64.25 5.65 -15.41
CA MET A 139 -63.77 5.14 -14.12
C MET A 139 -63.59 3.62 -14.15
N LYS A 140 -64.51 2.90 -14.81
CA LYS A 140 -64.44 1.44 -14.93
C LYS A 140 -63.22 1.00 -15.74
N THR A 141 -62.95 1.65 -16.89
CA THR A 141 -61.75 1.33 -17.69
C THR A 141 -60.47 1.64 -16.92
N GLN A 142 -60.44 2.74 -16.14
CA GLN A 142 -59.32 3.05 -15.25
C GLN A 142 -59.11 1.99 -14.16
N MET A 143 -60.19 1.46 -13.59
CA MET A 143 -60.14 0.38 -12.61
C MET A 143 -59.62 -0.93 -13.23
N GLU A 144 -60.10 -1.31 -14.41
CA GLU A 144 -59.62 -2.49 -15.16
C GLU A 144 -58.11 -2.35 -15.47
N ASN A 145 -57.67 -1.18 -15.95
CA ASN A 145 -56.25 -0.91 -16.19
C ASN A 145 -55.41 -0.98 -14.90
N ALA A 146 -55.96 -0.53 -13.77
CA ALA A 146 -55.27 -0.60 -12.48
C ALA A 146 -55.16 -2.04 -11.96
N GLU A 147 -56.19 -2.87 -12.16
CA GLU A 147 -56.17 -4.30 -11.84
C GLU A 147 -55.11 -5.03 -12.67
N ASP A 148 -55.04 -4.78 -13.98
CA ASP A 148 -54.01 -5.36 -14.86
C ASP A 148 -52.59 -4.97 -14.40
N LEU A 149 -52.40 -3.71 -13.97
CA LEU A 149 -51.13 -3.26 -13.42
C LEU A 149 -50.77 -3.98 -12.12
N LEU A 150 -51.74 -4.18 -11.22
CA LEU A 150 -51.53 -4.92 -9.97
C LEU A 150 -51.14 -6.38 -10.24
N ILE A 151 -51.81 -7.04 -11.20
CA ILE A 151 -51.47 -8.41 -11.61
C ILE A 151 -50.03 -8.47 -12.14
N SER A 152 -49.63 -7.50 -12.97
CA SER A 152 -48.25 -7.41 -13.47
C SER A 152 -47.24 -7.22 -12.32
N ARG A 153 -47.55 -6.39 -11.32
CA ARG A 153 -46.67 -6.19 -10.15
C ARG A 153 -46.59 -7.44 -9.28
N ASP A 154 -47.68 -8.16 -9.09
CA ASP A 154 -47.68 -9.42 -8.34
C ASP A 154 -46.83 -10.49 -9.02
N GLN A 155 -46.85 -10.55 -10.35
CA GLN A 155 -45.95 -11.42 -11.13
C GLN A 155 -44.48 -11.03 -10.94
N GLU A 156 -44.15 -9.73 -11.01
CA GLU A 156 -42.79 -9.24 -10.72
C GLU A 156 -42.36 -9.62 -9.29
N ILE A 157 -43.21 -9.40 -8.30
CA ILE A 157 -42.93 -9.77 -6.90
C ILE A 157 -42.71 -11.29 -6.77
N ALA A 158 -43.50 -12.12 -7.46
CA ALA A 158 -43.32 -13.56 -7.47
C ALA A 158 -41.98 -13.97 -8.09
N THR A 159 -41.58 -13.35 -9.20
CA THR A 159 -40.24 -13.59 -9.79
C THR A 159 -39.14 -13.18 -8.82
N LEU A 160 -39.19 -11.99 -8.24
CA LEU A 160 -38.19 -11.52 -7.27
C LEU A 160 -38.08 -12.43 -6.05
N LYS A 161 -39.21 -12.91 -5.52
CA LYS A 161 -39.22 -13.90 -4.43
C LYS A 161 -38.48 -15.19 -4.81
N SER A 162 -38.71 -15.71 -6.02
CA SER A 162 -37.98 -16.89 -6.51
C SER A 162 -36.47 -16.64 -6.62
N TRP A 163 -36.06 -15.47 -7.11
CA TRP A 163 -34.64 -15.09 -7.17
C TRP A 163 -34.02 -15.02 -5.77
N VAL A 164 -34.72 -14.45 -4.80
CA VAL A 164 -34.26 -14.41 -3.40
C VAL A 164 -34.12 -15.82 -2.83
N GLU A 165 -35.07 -16.71 -3.10
CA GLU A 165 -35.01 -18.11 -2.65
C GLU A 165 -33.82 -18.87 -3.28
N GLN A 166 -33.49 -18.57 -4.55
CA GLN A 166 -32.30 -19.11 -5.21
C GLN A 166 -30.96 -18.60 -4.62
N LEU A 167 -30.95 -17.46 -3.94
CA LEU A 167 -29.76 -16.94 -3.25
C LEU A 167 -29.50 -17.61 -1.89
N ALA A 168 -30.54 -18.10 -1.21
CA ALA A 168 -30.40 -18.78 0.08
C ALA A 168 -29.35 -19.93 0.12
N PRO A 169 -29.26 -20.85 -0.88
CA PRO A 169 -28.22 -21.87 -0.88
C PRO A 169 -26.81 -21.28 -1.05
N LYS A 170 -26.66 -20.17 -1.78
CA LYS A 170 -25.36 -19.48 -1.92
C LYS A 170 -24.93 -18.84 -0.61
N ASP A 171 -25.84 -18.24 0.13
CA ASP A 171 -25.54 -17.70 1.47
C ASP A 171 -25.13 -18.81 2.44
N ALA A 172 -25.79 -19.98 2.37
CA ALA A 172 -25.39 -21.16 3.14
C ALA A 172 -24.02 -21.70 2.73
N GLU A 173 -23.67 -21.67 1.45
CA GLU A 173 -22.33 -22.02 0.96
C GLU A 173 -21.27 -21.04 1.46
N ILE A 174 -21.53 -19.73 1.39
CA ILE A 174 -20.63 -18.70 1.95
C ILE A 174 -20.42 -18.93 3.45
N GLY A 175 -21.48 -19.23 4.20
CA GLY A 175 -21.36 -19.58 5.62
C GLY A 175 -20.48 -20.80 5.88
N ARG A 176 -20.63 -21.86 5.09
CA ARG A 176 -19.79 -23.07 5.16
C ARG A 176 -18.33 -22.79 4.80
N LEU A 177 -18.07 -21.98 3.78
CA LEU A 177 -16.72 -21.59 3.38
C LEU A 177 -16.04 -20.74 4.46
N ARG A 178 -16.79 -19.83 5.10
CA ARG A 178 -16.27 -19.03 6.22
C ARG A 178 -15.86 -19.90 7.41
N SER A 179 -16.69 -20.86 7.83
CA SER A 179 -16.29 -21.75 8.92
C SER A 179 -15.12 -22.66 8.54
N ARG A 180 -15.04 -23.08 7.27
CA ARG A 180 -13.87 -23.81 6.75
C ARG A 180 -12.60 -22.95 6.83
N ILE A 181 -12.67 -21.67 6.47
CA ILE A 181 -11.54 -20.75 6.59
C ILE A 181 -11.12 -20.60 8.06
N GLU A 182 -12.08 -20.39 8.97
CA GLU A 182 -11.83 -20.26 10.41
C GLU A 182 -11.16 -21.52 10.98
N THR A 183 -11.58 -22.72 10.57
CA THR A 183 -10.93 -23.98 11.00
C THR A 183 -9.52 -24.16 10.43
N LEU A 184 -9.20 -23.55 9.29
CA LEU A 184 -7.87 -23.62 8.65
C LEU A 184 -6.89 -22.56 9.18
N GLU A 185 -7.39 -21.49 9.78
CA GLU A 185 -6.59 -20.36 10.25
C GLU A 185 -5.51 -20.76 11.29
N PRO A 186 -5.79 -21.62 12.30
CA PRO A 186 -4.75 -22.09 13.23
C PRO A 186 -3.64 -22.89 12.55
N PHE A 187 -3.96 -23.64 11.48
CA PHE A 187 -2.96 -24.40 10.72
C PHE A 187 -2.06 -23.46 9.91
N ALA A 188 -2.64 -22.43 9.28
CA ALA A 188 -1.87 -21.42 8.58
C ALA A 188 -0.95 -20.64 9.54
N GLU A 189 -1.44 -20.31 10.74
CA GLU A 189 -0.63 -19.65 11.77
C GLU A 189 0.47 -20.57 12.30
N ARG A 190 0.17 -21.86 12.52
CA ARG A 190 1.18 -22.86 12.89
C ARG A 190 2.26 -23.02 11.81
N SER A 191 1.89 -23.04 10.53
CA SER A 191 2.87 -23.08 9.42
C SER A 191 3.80 -21.87 9.46
N ARG A 192 3.24 -20.66 9.61
CA ARG A 192 4.04 -19.43 9.71
C ARG A 192 4.98 -19.45 10.92
N ARG A 193 4.53 -19.96 12.07
CA ARG A 193 5.38 -20.11 13.27
C ARG A 193 6.54 -21.07 13.03
N LEU A 194 6.27 -22.23 12.44
CA LEU A 194 7.31 -23.23 12.12
C LEU A 194 8.32 -22.70 11.09
N GLU A 195 7.85 -21.97 10.07
CA GLU A 195 8.73 -21.32 9.08
C GLU A 195 9.63 -20.27 9.74
N ALA A 196 9.09 -19.46 10.65
CA ALA A 196 9.87 -18.49 11.41
C ALA A 196 10.90 -19.16 12.34
N GLU A 197 10.51 -20.21 13.05
CA GLU A 197 11.42 -21.01 13.88
C GLU A 197 12.55 -21.60 13.03
N GLN A 198 12.23 -22.22 11.89
CA GLN A 198 13.22 -22.78 10.98
C GLN A 198 14.19 -21.73 10.44
N GLU A 199 13.71 -20.52 10.11
CA GLU A 199 14.56 -19.42 9.67
C GLU A 199 15.49 -18.94 10.80
N THR A 200 14.99 -18.87 12.04
CA THR A 200 15.85 -18.54 13.20
C THR A 200 16.92 -19.61 13.43
N GLU A 201 16.60 -20.89 13.34
CA GLU A 201 17.58 -21.98 13.46
C GLU A 201 18.62 -21.94 12.33
N ARG A 202 18.20 -21.69 11.09
CA ARG A 202 19.11 -21.55 9.94
C ARG A 202 20.08 -20.39 10.12
N THR A 203 19.59 -19.23 10.57
CA THR A 203 20.44 -18.07 10.81
C THR A 203 21.43 -18.32 11.97
N GLN A 204 21.00 -18.99 13.03
CA GLN A 204 21.89 -19.42 14.12
C GLN A 204 22.95 -20.41 13.64
N ALA A 205 22.57 -21.45 12.90
CA ALA A 205 23.49 -22.44 12.35
C ALA A 205 24.51 -21.78 11.39
N THR A 206 24.07 -20.85 10.54
CA THR A 206 24.95 -20.11 9.62
C THR A 206 25.95 -19.24 10.38
N ARG A 207 25.52 -18.58 11.48
CA ARG A 207 26.43 -17.81 12.35
C ARG A 207 27.45 -18.72 13.03
N ALA A 208 27.01 -19.85 13.57
CA ALA A 208 27.89 -20.82 14.22
C ALA A 208 28.91 -21.42 13.22
N LEU A 209 28.49 -21.74 12.00
CA LEU A 209 29.37 -22.20 10.93
C LEU A 209 30.42 -21.14 10.58
N ARG A 210 30.03 -19.87 10.37
CA ARG A 210 30.99 -18.78 10.12
C ARG A 210 31.99 -18.63 11.25
N GLN A 211 31.54 -18.74 12.51
CA GLN A 211 32.44 -18.69 13.66
C GLN A 211 33.43 -19.85 13.63
N LYS A 212 32.99 -21.07 13.32
CA LYS A 212 33.87 -22.24 13.22
C LYS A 212 34.84 -22.17 12.04
N GLU A 213 34.40 -21.64 10.90
CA GLU A 213 35.26 -21.36 9.75
C GLU A 213 36.35 -20.35 10.11
N GLN A 214 36.02 -19.31 10.88
CA GLN A 214 36.99 -18.34 11.35
C GLN A 214 37.97 -18.94 12.37
N GLU A 215 37.49 -19.72 13.35
CA GLU A 215 38.34 -20.46 14.28
C GLU A 215 39.31 -21.41 13.54
N LEU A 216 38.81 -22.09 12.50
CA LEU A 216 39.63 -22.96 11.66
C LEU A 216 40.67 -22.16 10.89
N ALA A 217 40.31 -21.04 10.27
CA ALA A 217 41.25 -20.16 9.57
C ALA A 217 42.36 -19.66 10.50
N ASP A 218 42.02 -19.24 11.72
CA ASP A 218 42.99 -18.82 12.74
C ASP A 218 43.91 -19.97 13.18
N SER A 219 43.37 -21.19 13.28
CA SER A 219 44.18 -22.38 13.59
C SER A 219 45.13 -22.76 12.45
N MET A 220 44.68 -22.66 11.20
CA MET A 220 45.50 -22.89 10.01
C MET A 220 46.60 -21.85 9.89
N ALA A 221 46.31 -20.58 10.17
CA ALA A 221 47.31 -19.52 10.21
C ALA A 221 48.40 -19.82 11.25
N ARG A 222 48.01 -20.19 12.48
CA ARG A 222 48.96 -20.59 13.55
C ARG A 222 49.80 -21.81 13.17
N LEU A 223 49.19 -22.82 12.54
CA LEU A 223 49.93 -23.99 12.04
C LEU A 223 50.94 -23.59 10.96
N SER A 224 50.56 -22.72 10.03
CA SER A 224 51.47 -22.22 8.98
C SER A 224 52.63 -21.42 9.56
N GLU A 225 52.38 -20.62 10.60
CA GLU A 225 53.42 -19.88 11.32
C GLU A 225 54.38 -20.82 12.06
N MET A 226 53.86 -21.81 12.79
CA MET A 226 54.70 -22.85 13.42
C MET A 226 55.51 -23.63 12.40
N GLN A 227 54.93 -23.97 11.23
CA GLN A 227 55.64 -24.64 10.16
C GLN A 227 56.76 -23.76 9.59
N ALA A 228 56.51 -22.45 9.39
CA ALA A 228 57.52 -21.49 8.97
C ALA A 228 58.65 -21.39 10.01
N GLN A 229 58.33 -21.24 11.31
CA GLN A 229 59.30 -21.23 12.40
C GLN A 229 60.12 -22.52 12.45
N SER A 230 59.49 -23.68 12.32
CA SER A 230 60.19 -24.97 12.28
C SER A 230 61.12 -25.08 11.07
N SER A 231 60.68 -24.62 9.89
CA SER A 231 61.52 -24.58 8.69
C SER A 231 62.71 -23.65 8.85
N GLN A 232 62.51 -22.46 9.43
CA GLN A 232 63.57 -21.49 9.70
C GLN A 232 64.59 -22.06 10.68
N LEU A 233 64.14 -22.65 11.80
CA LEU A 233 65.03 -23.30 12.77
C LEU A 233 65.82 -24.45 12.15
N ARG A 234 65.21 -25.26 11.27
CA ARG A 234 65.93 -26.31 10.52
C ARG A 234 66.97 -25.72 9.59
N THR A 235 66.64 -24.68 8.83
CA THR A 235 67.60 -24.01 7.93
C THR A 235 68.75 -23.38 8.74
N GLN A 236 68.45 -22.73 9.86
CA GLN A 236 69.46 -22.16 10.74
C GLN A 236 70.38 -23.25 11.32
N SER A 237 69.80 -24.32 11.86
CA SER A 237 70.55 -25.48 12.37
C SER A 237 71.44 -26.10 11.28
N GLN A 238 70.94 -26.22 10.04
CA GLN A 238 71.72 -26.73 8.90
C GLN A 238 72.86 -25.78 8.50
N GLN A 239 72.63 -24.46 8.54
CA GLN A 239 73.67 -23.46 8.30
C GLN A 239 74.75 -23.49 9.38
N ASP A 240 74.35 -23.61 10.65
CA ASP A 240 75.28 -23.71 11.78
C ASP A 240 76.09 -25.01 11.70
N LEU A 241 75.46 -26.15 11.38
CA LEU A 241 76.15 -27.41 11.07
C LEU A 241 77.17 -27.23 9.95
N GLY A 242 76.80 -26.60 8.83
CA GLY A 242 77.73 -26.32 7.74
C GLY A 242 78.90 -25.41 8.15
N ARG A 243 78.66 -24.41 9.01
CA ARG A 243 79.71 -23.57 9.59
C ARG A 243 80.64 -24.37 10.50
N PHE A 244 80.10 -25.21 11.38
CA PHE A 244 80.90 -26.07 12.25
C PHE A 244 81.73 -27.08 11.44
N GLU A 245 81.15 -27.70 10.41
CA GLU A 245 81.89 -28.58 9.50
C GLU A 245 83.04 -27.86 8.78
N ALA A 246 82.82 -26.61 8.33
CA ALA A 246 83.87 -25.81 7.70
C ALA A 246 85.01 -25.50 8.69
N ILE A 247 84.67 -25.09 9.92
CA ILE A 247 85.66 -24.86 11.00
C ILE A 247 86.41 -26.15 11.32
N LEU A 248 85.72 -27.29 11.42
CA LEU A 248 86.35 -28.58 11.66
C LEU A 248 87.34 -28.94 10.54
N LYS A 249 86.95 -28.77 9.27
CA LYS A 249 87.86 -28.97 8.13
C LYS A 249 89.08 -28.05 8.17
N GLU A 250 88.90 -26.79 8.55
CA GLU A 250 90.00 -25.83 8.71
C GLU A 250 90.97 -26.28 9.81
N ARG A 251 90.43 -26.68 10.98
CA ARG A 251 91.21 -27.17 12.11
C ARG A 251 91.90 -28.48 11.82
N ASP A 252 91.25 -29.41 11.13
CA ASP A 252 91.87 -30.65 10.67
C ASP A 252 93.03 -30.36 9.71
N GLY A 253 92.86 -29.40 8.79
CA GLY A 253 93.93 -28.94 7.90
C GLY A 253 95.09 -28.27 8.64
N GLU A 254 94.80 -27.55 9.73
CA GLU A 254 95.82 -26.98 10.62
C GLU A 254 96.54 -28.07 11.42
N ILE A 255 95.82 -29.05 11.97
CA ILE A 255 96.38 -30.22 12.65
C ILE A 255 97.29 -31.01 11.70
N GLN A 256 96.88 -31.23 10.45
CA GLN A 256 97.72 -31.92 9.45
C GLN A 256 99.00 -31.13 9.13
N ARG A 257 98.91 -29.80 8.99
CA ARG A 257 100.08 -28.94 8.83
C ARG A 257 101.02 -29.04 10.03
N LEU A 258 100.48 -28.93 11.25
CA LEU A 258 101.23 -29.08 12.48
C LEU A 258 101.89 -30.45 12.59
N ARG A 259 101.18 -31.54 12.24
CA ARG A 259 101.75 -32.90 12.17
C ARG A 259 102.90 -32.98 11.17
N GLY A 260 102.75 -32.40 9.98
CA GLY A 260 103.83 -32.32 9.00
C GLY A 260 105.06 -31.58 9.54
N SER A 261 104.86 -30.44 10.22
CA SER A 261 105.96 -29.73 10.89
C SER A 261 106.59 -30.55 12.02
N VAL A 262 105.82 -31.31 12.78
CA VAL A 262 106.34 -32.24 13.78
C VAL A 262 107.18 -33.33 13.10
N GLU A 263 106.71 -33.96 12.03
CA GLU A 263 107.48 -34.96 11.28
C GLU A 263 108.79 -34.39 10.73
N GLU A 264 108.77 -33.16 10.20
CA GLU A 264 109.97 -32.46 9.76
C GLU A 264 110.95 -32.23 10.92
N LEU A 265 110.45 -31.77 12.07
CA LEU A 265 111.26 -31.62 13.28
C LEU A 265 111.83 -32.96 13.76
N GLU A 266 111.08 -34.06 13.64
CA GLU A 266 111.57 -35.39 13.98
C GLU A 266 112.64 -35.88 13.00
N ARG A 267 112.52 -35.58 11.70
CA ARG A 267 113.59 -35.82 10.72
C ARG A 267 114.84 -35.01 11.07
N PHE A 268 114.69 -33.72 11.37
CA PHE A 268 115.80 -32.88 11.82
C PHE A 268 116.46 -33.44 13.09
N ARG A 269 115.66 -33.89 14.07
CA ARG A 269 116.16 -34.55 15.28
C ARG A 269 116.97 -35.80 14.93
N GLY A 270 116.46 -36.65 14.03
CA GLY A 270 117.18 -37.85 13.58
C GLY A 270 118.45 -37.54 12.79
N GLU A 271 118.48 -36.45 12.02
CA GLU A 271 119.70 -35.96 11.36
C GLU A 271 120.74 -35.44 12.36
N VAL A 272 120.30 -34.72 13.40
CA VAL A 272 121.16 -34.27 14.50
C VAL A 272 121.72 -35.48 15.24
N GLU A 273 120.90 -36.47 15.57
CA GLU A 273 121.31 -37.70 16.25
C GLU A 273 122.31 -38.51 15.41
N LYS A 274 122.09 -38.62 14.09
CA LYS A 274 123.09 -39.19 13.16
C LYS A 274 124.39 -38.40 13.14
N LYS A 275 124.33 -37.07 13.12
CA LYS A 275 125.51 -36.21 13.18
C LYS A 275 126.25 -36.35 14.51
N GLU A 276 125.55 -36.50 15.62
CA GLU A 276 126.15 -36.77 16.94
C GLU A 276 126.85 -38.14 16.98
N ILE A 277 126.23 -39.19 16.43
CA ILE A 277 126.86 -40.51 16.31
C ILE A 277 128.11 -40.42 15.41
N ALA A 278 128.00 -39.75 14.26
CA ALA A 278 129.15 -39.55 13.36
C ALA A 278 130.27 -38.71 14.02
N LEU A 279 129.91 -37.74 14.87
CA LEU A 279 130.87 -36.97 15.65
C LEU A 279 131.59 -37.88 16.66
N ARG A 280 130.84 -38.73 17.39
CA ARG A 280 131.40 -39.71 18.32
C ARG A 280 132.32 -40.71 17.62
N GLU A 281 131.92 -41.25 16.47
CA GLU A 281 132.78 -42.15 15.68
C GLU A 281 134.06 -41.44 15.19
N ALA A 282 133.95 -40.16 14.79
CA ALA A 282 135.11 -39.36 14.39
C ALA A 282 136.04 -39.04 15.57
N GLU A 283 135.48 -38.81 16.76
CA GLU A 283 136.22 -38.66 18.02
C GLU A 283 136.93 -39.96 18.41
N GLU A 284 136.25 -41.11 18.36
CA GLU A 284 136.85 -42.42 18.61
C GLU A 284 137.98 -42.73 17.62
N ARG A 285 137.80 -42.42 16.32
CA ARG A 285 138.88 -42.54 15.33
C ARG A 285 140.07 -41.65 15.65
N ARG A 286 139.84 -40.40 16.08
CA ARG A 286 140.91 -39.49 16.52
C ARG A 286 141.63 -40.01 17.76
N VAL A 287 140.91 -40.61 18.71
CA VAL A 287 141.49 -41.23 19.91
C VAL A 287 142.38 -42.42 19.53
N MET A 288 141.96 -43.25 18.57
CA MET A 288 142.79 -44.34 18.04
C MET A 288 144.06 -43.83 17.32
N ASP A 289 143.92 -42.79 16.50
CA ASP A 289 145.05 -42.15 15.80
C ASP A 289 146.07 -41.52 16.77
N VAL A 290 145.60 -41.05 17.94
CA VAL A 290 146.45 -40.55 19.03
C VAL A 290 147.14 -41.70 19.76
N SER A 291 146.43 -42.80 20.02
CA SER A 291 147.00 -44.01 20.63
C SER A 291 148.15 -44.59 19.82
N GLU A 292 148.02 -44.70 18.49
CA GLU A 292 149.08 -45.21 17.62
C GLU A 292 150.31 -44.27 17.60
N ARG A 293 150.09 -42.95 17.59
CA ARG A 293 151.16 -41.95 17.70
C ARG A 293 151.86 -41.98 19.06
N GLU A 294 151.16 -42.30 20.14
CA GLU A 294 151.75 -42.46 21.48
C GLU A 294 152.67 -43.70 21.55
N GLU A 295 152.32 -44.80 20.88
CA GLU A 295 153.19 -45.99 20.74
C GLU A 295 154.46 -45.68 19.93
N GLU A 296 154.36 -44.91 18.85
CA GLU A 296 155.54 -44.46 18.08
C GLU A 296 156.47 -43.56 18.91
N ILE A 297 155.91 -42.66 19.72
CA ILE A 297 156.67 -41.80 20.65
C ILE A 297 157.38 -42.64 21.73
N ALA A 298 156.75 -43.71 22.23
CA ALA A 298 157.34 -44.60 23.23
C ALA A 298 158.54 -45.39 22.66
N ALA A 299 158.47 -45.84 21.41
CA ALA A 299 159.57 -46.55 20.74
C ALA A 299 160.79 -45.65 20.50
N LEU A 300 160.58 -44.38 20.15
CA LEU A 300 161.65 -43.40 19.94
C LEU A 300 162.37 -43.01 21.24
N ARG A 301 161.66 -42.96 22.38
CA ARG A 301 162.26 -42.67 23.69
C ARG A 301 163.21 -43.77 24.17
N LYS A 302 162.96 -45.04 23.84
CA LYS A 302 163.83 -46.18 24.20
C LYS A 302 165.19 -46.12 23.49
N ARG A 303 165.22 -45.61 22.26
CA ARG A 303 166.44 -45.50 21.42
C ARG A 303 167.38 -44.37 21.84
N LEU A 304 166.88 -43.39 22.60
CA LEU A 304 167.64 -42.21 23.04
C LEU A 304 168.41 -42.41 24.35
N VAL A 305 168.08 -43.46 25.10
CA VAL A 305 168.66 -43.75 26.42
C VAL A 305 170.01 -44.50 26.30
N GLU A 306 170.20 -45.33 25.29
CA GLU A 306 171.42 -46.16 25.18
C GLU A 306 172.63 -45.45 24.56
N TYR A 307 172.41 -44.36 23.79
CA TYR A 307 173.50 -43.50 23.31
C TYR A 307 174.09 -42.59 24.41
N ARG A 308 173.54 -42.59 25.63
CA ARG A 308 173.92 -41.69 26.73
C ARG A 308 174.88 -42.30 27.77
N VAL A 309 175.52 -43.44 27.47
CA VAL A 309 176.47 -44.11 28.41
C VAL A 309 177.86 -43.42 28.54
N ALA A 310 178.19 -42.34 27.82
CA ALA A 310 179.53 -41.75 27.85
C ALA A 310 179.57 -40.28 28.36
N GLN A 311 180.36 -40.06 29.43
CA GLN A 311 180.80 -38.79 30.06
C GLN A 311 180.16 -38.35 31.40
N ARG A 312 181.07 -37.84 32.25
CA ARG A 312 181.15 -37.81 33.72
C ARG A 312 180.83 -36.43 34.33
N PHE A 313 180.43 -36.44 35.61
CA PHE A 313 180.66 -35.47 36.71
C PHE A 313 180.62 -33.94 36.46
N SER A 314 179.73 -33.23 37.18
CA SER A 314 180.06 -32.20 38.19
C SER A 314 178.91 -31.19 38.43
N THR A 315 179.00 -30.55 39.58
CA THR A 315 178.12 -29.61 40.28
C THR A 315 177.93 -28.22 39.64
N GLN A 316 176.67 -27.77 39.58
CA GLN A 316 176.08 -26.53 40.11
C GLN A 316 176.47 -25.10 39.62
N ALA A 317 175.41 -24.27 39.47
CA ALA A 317 175.29 -22.79 39.36
C ALA A 317 175.67 -22.16 38.00
N ARG A 318 175.00 -21.15 37.42
CA ARG A 318 173.98 -20.13 37.78
C ARG A 318 173.57 -19.50 36.41
N GLN A 319 172.33 -19.17 36.06
CA GLN A 319 171.68 -17.86 36.31
C GLN A 319 170.26 -17.83 35.68
N ASN A 320 169.31 -17.30 36.46
CA ASN A 320 168.06 -16.61 36.09
C ASN A 320 168.40 -15.16 35.61
N PRO A 321 167.47 -14.23 35.26
CA PRO A 321 166.04 -14.12 35.62
C PRO A 321 165.16 -13.67 34.41
N ASP A 322 163.88 -13.29 34.45
CA ASP A 322 162.98 -12.83 35.51
C ASP A 322 161.52 -12.97 35.00
N PRO A 323 160.50 -12.97 35.89
CA PRO A 323 159.10 -13.24 35.63
C PRO A 323 158.23 -11.96 35.73
N GLY A 324 156.90 -12.12 35.66
CA GLY A 324 155.97 -11.02 35.88
C GLY A 324 154.49 -11.42 35.87
N PRO A 325 153.81 -11.49 37.03
CA PRO A 325 152.47 -12.09 37.23
C PRO A 325 151.39 -11.09 37.67
N VAL A 326 150.12 -11.50 37.68
CA VAL A 326 149.04 -11.24 38.71
C VAL A 326 147.77 -11.96 38.22
N SER A 327 147.07 -12.87 38.92
CA SER A 327 146.49 -12.92 40.28
C SER A 327 145.24 -12.05 40.46
N GLN A 328 144.12 -12.69 40.87
CA GLN A 328 143.21 -12.32 41.99
C GLN A 328 141.75 -12.81 41.73
N LEU A 329 141.23 -13.76 42.52
CA LEU A 329 140.42 -13.59 43.76
C LEU A 329 138.90 -13.54 43.44
N ALA A 330 137.95 -14.10 44.19
CA ALA A 330 137.92 -15.05 45.30
C ALA A 330 136.45 -15.27 45.75
N LEU A 331 136.18 -16.39 46.43
CA LEU A 331 135.46 -16.51 47.73
C LEU A 331 133.99 -16.03 47.78
N ASN A 332 132.98 -16.82 48.16
CA ASN A 332 132.74 -17.59 49.41
C ASN A 332 131.31 -18.19 49.28
N SER A 333 130.80 -19.21 49.97
CA SER A 333 131.23 -20.16 50.99
C SER A 333 130.00 -21.05 51.29
N ASP A 334 130.17 -22.36 51.48
CA ASP A 334 129.27 -23.21 52.29
C ASP A 334 129.24 -22.71 53.77
N PRO A 335 128.30 -23.10 54.67
CA PRO A 335 127.71 -24.44 54.76
C PRO A 335 126.26 -24.57 55.30
N ASP A 336 125.77 -25.81 55.15
CA ASP A 336 124.90 -26.56 56.08
C ASP A 336 123.43 -26.16 56.31
N ASN A 337 122.67 -27.22 56.58
CA ASN A 337 121.40 -27.29 57.30
C ASN A 337 120.12 -27.49 56.46
N GLN A 338 119.79 -28.77 56.26
CA GLN A 338 118.47 -29.44 56.24
C GLN A 338 117.31 -28.83 55.41
N PRO A 339 116.48 -29.67 54.75
CA PRO A 339 115.44 -29.19 53.84
C PRO A 339 114.33 -28.46 54.62
N GLN A 340 114.37 -27.13 54.64
CA GLN A 340 113.21 -26.34 55.04
C GLN A 340 112.23 -26.31 53.88
N GLN A 341 111.18 -27.10 54.06
CA GLN A 341 110.02 -27.26 53.19
C GLN A 341 109.44 -25.89 52.84
N LYS A 342 109.68 -25.42 51.62
CA LYS A 342 109.09 -24.19 51.09
C LYS A 342 107.65 -24.47 50.67
N ASP A 343 106.73 -23.62 51.10
CA ASP A 343 105.34 -23.63 50.67
C ASP A 343 105.16 -22.79 49.41
N ASP A 344 104.22 -23.19 48.55
CA ASP A 344 103.81 -22.37 47.41
C ASP A 344 102.82 -21.31 47.91
N LEU A 345 103.35 -20.11 48.22
CA LEU A 345 102.56 -19.02 48.80
C LEU A 345 101.50 -18.46 47.83
N LYS A 346 101.55 -18.80 46.53
CA LYS A 346 100.52 -18.39 45.55
C LYS A 346 99.18 -19.09 45.77
N GLN A 347 99.14 -20.14 46.60
CA GLN A 347 97.87 -20.79 46.96
C GLN A 347 97.00 -19.95 47.90
N ILE A 348 97.56 -18.90 48.51
CA ILE A 348 96.80 -17.93 49.30
C ILE A 348 96.18 -16.90 48.33
N HIS A 349 94.87 -16.71 48.43
CA HIS A 349 94.14 -15.73 47.63
C HIS A 349 94.75 -14.32 47.79
N GLY A 350 95.02 -13.64 46.68
CA GLY A 350 95.65 -12.32 46.65
C GLY A 350 97.19 -12.31 46.54
N ILE A 351 97.88 -13.45 46.70
CA ILE A 351 99.33 -13.57 46.50
C ILE A 351 99.65 -14.06 45.07
N GLY A 352 100.13 -13.17 44.21
CA GLY A 352 100.60 -13.52 42.87
C GLY A 352 102.11 -13.84 42.78
N PRO A 353 102.62 -14.34 41.63
CA PRO A 353 104.03 -14.74 41.45
C PRO A 353 105.06 -13.63 41.66
N VAL A 354 104.65 -12.36 41.51
CA VAL A 354 105.49 -11.21 41.82
C VAL A 354 105.61 -11.02 43.33
N MET A 355 104.50 -11.14 44.04
CA MET A 355 104.42 -10.89 45.49
C MET A 355 105.04 -12.03 46.30
N GLU A 356 104.87 -13.27 45.85
CA GLU A 356 105.61 -14.43 46.38
C GLU A 356 107.13 -14.24 46.25
N ARG A 357 107.64 -13.72 45.13
CA ARG A 357 109.08 -13.45 44.97
C ARG A 357 109.58 -12.35 45.91
N VAL A 358 108.74 -11.38 46.27
CA VAL A 358 109.12 -10.35 47.24
C VAL A 358 109.08 -10.92 48.66
N LEU A 359 108.04 -11.66 49.04
CA LEU A 359 107.94 -12.35 50.34
C LEU A 359 109.11 -13.31 50.59
N ASN A 360 109.46 -14.12 49.60
CA ASN A 360 110.62 -15.02 49.66
C ASN A 360 111.94 -14.28 49.85
N ARG A 361 112.12 -13.10 49.23
CA ARG A 361 113.32 -12.27 49.43
C ARG A 361 113.38 -11.64 50.82
N MET A 362 112.24 -11.47 51.47
CA MET A 362 112.13 -10.98 52.86
C MET A 362 112.20 -12.11 53.90
N GLY A 363 112.49 -13.35 53.48
CA GLY A 363 112.68 -14.48 54.39
C GLY A 363 111.41 -15.27 54.73
N MET A 364 110.29 -15.01 54.05
CA MET A 364 109.01 -15.69 54.26
C MET A 364 108.83 -16.80 53.23
N PHE A 365 108.83 -18.06 53.69
CA PHE A 365 108.85 -19.25 52.83
C PHE A 365 107.75 -20.27 53.13
N THR A 366 107.01 -20.12 54.24
CA THR A 366 105.99 -21.10 54.68
C THR A 366 104.65 -20.43 54.99
N PHE A 367 103.55 -21.18 54.82
CA PHE A 367 102.20 -20.76 55.19
C PHE A 367 102.10 -20.42 56.67
N ARG A 368 102.79 -21.17 57.53
CA ARG A 368 102.83 -20.95 58.99
C ARG A 368 103.32 -19.56 59.36
N GLN A 369 104.32 -19.03 58.66
CA GLN A 369 104.87 -17.70 58.97
C GLN A 369 103.86 -16.58 58.67
N ILE A 370 103.04 -16.72 57.62
CA ILE A 370 101.98 -15.75 57.28
C ILE A 370 100.77 -15.93 58.20
N ALA A 371 100.44 -17.16 58.56
CA ALA A 371 99.33 -17.49 59.46
C ALA A 371 99.48 -16.91 60.88
N GLN A 372 100.71 -16.58 61.30
CA GLN A 372 101.02 -16.05 62.63
C GLN A 372 101.12 -14.52 62.68
N TRP A 373 100.91 -13.82 61.56
CA TRP A 373 100.92 -12.37 61.54
C TRP A 373 99.80 -11.79 62.42
N LYS A 374 100.17 -10.78 63.22
CA LYS A 374 99.22 -9.92 63.93
C LYS A 374 98.96 -8.66 63.12
N ASP A 375 97.96 -7.89 63.51
CA ASP A 375 97.57 -6.65 62.82
C ASP A 375 98.74 -5.67 62.61
N GLN A 376 99.67 -5.62 63.58
CA GLN A 376 100.89 -4.80 63.48
C GLN A 376 101.88 -5.35 62.45
N ASP A 377 102.00 -6.67 62.31
CA ASP A 377 102.86 -7.31 61.31
C ASP A 377 102.31 -7.09 59.91
N VAL A 378 100.98 -7.09 59.74
CA VAL A 378 100.31 -6.78 58.45
C VAL A 378 100.65 -5.37 57.98
N GLU A 379 100.65 -4.38 58.88
CA GLU A 379 100.98 -2.99 58.55
C GLU A 379 102.47 -2.82 58.18
N GLN A 380 103.37 -3.47 58.93
CA GLN A 380 104.80 -3.44 58.63
C GLN A 380 105.13 -4.14 57.30
N MET A 381 104.52 -5.31 57.06
CA MET A 381 104.74 -6.07 55.83
C MET A 381 104.12 -5.36 54.61
N ALA A 382 102.97 -4.72 54.76
CA ALA A 382 102.37 -3.89 53.70
C ALA A 382 103.29 -2.73 53.29
N SER A 383 103.92 -2.05 54.26
CA SER A 383 104.91 -1.00 53.99
C SER A 383 106.14 -1.53 53.25
N GLN A 384 106.65 -2.71 53.61
CA GLN A 384 107.81 -3.32 52.93
C GLN A 384 107.46 -3.83 51.53
N LEU A 385 106.23 -4.29 51.32
CA LEU A 385 105.70 -4.73 50.03
C LEU A 385 105.25 -3.58 49.12
N ASN A 386 105.32 -2.33 49.60
CA ASN A 386 104.83 -1.13 48.91
C ASN A 386 103.37 -1.28 48.44
N THR A 387 102.52 -1.89 49.28
CA THR A 387 101.09 -2.11 49.04
C THR A 387 100.27 -1.57 50.21
N PHE A 388 98.98 -1.32 49.99
CA PHE A 388 98.09 -0.89 51.07
C PHE A 388 97.79 -2.06 52.03
N PRO A 389 97.87 -1.85 53.37
CA PRO A 389 97.56 -2.88 54.36
C PRO A 389 96.15 -3.47 54.19
N ASP A 390 95.20 -2.64 53.77
CA ASP A 390 93.82 -3.03 53.52
C ASP A 390 93.68 -4.14 52.48
N ARG A 391 94.63 -4.25 51.54
CA ARG A 391 94.61 -5.34 50.55
C ARG A 391 94.95 -6.68 51.18
N ILE A 392 95.93 -6.74 52.09
CA ILE A 392 96.30 -7.97 52.80
C ILE A 392 95.15 -8.41 53.72
N ARG A 393 94.44 -7.45 54.32
CA ARG A 393 93.23 -7.69 55.14
C ARG A 393 92.04 -8.14 54.29
N HIS A 394 91.75 -7.45 53.19
CA HIS A 394 90.61 -7.73 52.31
C HIS A 394 90.74 -9.09 51.62
N ASP A 395 91.94 -9.42 51.16
CA ASP A 395 92.23 -10.71 50.51
C ASP A 395 92.44 -11.84 51.55
N ASN A 396 92.30 -11.55 52.85
CA ASN A 396 92.35 -12.50 53.97
C ASN A 396 93.59 -13.41 53.99
N TRP A 397 94.79 -12.85 53.78
CA TRP A 397 96.01 -13.65 53.62
C TRP A 397 96.32 -14.55 54.83
N ILE A 398 96.04 -14.09 56.05
CA ILE A 398 96.26 -14.86 57.28
C ILE A 398 95.34 -16.08 57.34
N ALA A 399 94.05 -15.89 57.05
CA ALA A 399 93.07 -16.98 57.05
C ALA A 399 93.35 -17.98 55.92
N GLY A 400 93.68 -17.49 54.72
CA GLY A 400 94.11 -18.34 53.61
C GLY A 400 95.40 -19.10 53.92
N ALA A 401 96.36 -18.48 54.63
CA ALA A 401 97.57 -19.18 55.07
C ALA A 401 97.28 -20.29 56.07
N LYS A 402 96.37 -20.07 57.03
CA LYS A 402 95.91 -21.12 57.97
C LYS A 402 95.24 -22.28 57.25
N GLU A 403 94.35 -21.98 56.29
CA GLU A 403 93.66 -22.99 55.48
C GLU A 403 94.65 -23.80 54.63
N GLN A 404 95.57 -23.15 53.94
CA GLN A 404 96.59 -23.83 53.12
C GLN A 404 97.59 -24.61 53.98
N HIS A 405 97.92 -24.12 55.17
CA HIS A 405 98.71 -24.88 56.14
C HIS A 405 97.98 -26.16 56.58
N PHE A 406 96.70 -26.05 56.95
CA PHE A 406 95.88 -27.20 57.34
C PHE A 406 95.77 -28.22 56.20
N LEU A 407 95.53 -27.78 54.97
CA LEU A 407 95.42 -28.67 53.81
C LEU A 407 96.73 -29.42 53.50
N LYS A 408 97.89 -28.80 53.76
CA LYS A 408 99.19 -29.39 53.45
C LYS A 408 99.77 -30.23 54.60
N TYR A 409 99.52 -29.84 55.85
CA TYR A 409 100.16 -30.43 57.03
C TYR A 409 99.20 -31.13 58.01
N GLY A 410 97.89 -30.91 57.89
CA GLY A 410 96.86 -31.50 58.76
C GLY A 410 96.83 -30.93 60.18
N GLU A 411 97.63 -29.89 60.46
CA GLU A 411 97.71 -29.21 61.76
C GLU A 411 97.02 -27.84 61.71
N GLU A 412 96.22 -27.55 62.75
CA GLU A 412 95.52 -26.28 62.93
C GLU A 412 96.39 -25.31 63.78
N ILE A 413 96.60 -24.07 63.31
CA ILE A 413 97.49 -23.05 63.92
C ILE A 413 96.74 -21.75 64.18
#